data_AF-A0A0R3SQV6-F1
#
_entry.id   AF-A0A0R3SQV6-F1
#
_cell.length_a   1.000
_cell.length_b   1.000
_cell.length_c   1.000
_cell.angle_alpha   90.00
_cell.angle_beta   90.00
_cell.angle_gamma   90.00
#
_symmetry.space_group_name_H-M   'P 1'
#
loop_
_entity.id
_entity.type
_entity.pdbx_description
1 polymer ?
#
loop_
_entity_poly.entity_id
_entity_poly.type
_entity_poly.pdbx_seq_one_letter_code
_entity_poly.pdbx_strand_id
1 'polypeptide(L)'
;METDYTSPYGPKIIMRCADFAVVNQPVSESRELKELRILDVSTLMNDELDVRGNVKQLLEPETLPNLRHFDISGNPFLFDMADVLRFIQNHPKLKFLGLAAWSEVNGLWSITQLSNEYPNIEIIGGEGEEQFIKTIQRYSNREIYVKYVLHVLSQNLFDGFSYTPNILECVVNFLEGKRKKDRFTLIALLVMSQLTDSEHSSDASATLLERVRDIILPLMEDDETDSDRLYFGQDVLFNLIRTGRVALDYKKCCKTLFKNIRNTSVSKVKAEALATLILLFEKMSDDDLVEFRTNIWYMQCLIKCAAENYLIDPIVHQWLDEVDDGHLSYLRNFDAIYCDHVSYSELFRLFIQGDFRGCVIFAEAEISKVWGGEWRFDKP
;
A
#
# COMPACT_ATOMS: atom_id res chain seq x y z
N MET A 1 -0.54 29.54 -22.32
CA MET A 1 -2.00 29.67 -22.16
C MET A 1 -2.71 28.81 -23.19
N GLU A 2 -3.56 27.88 -22.73
CA GLU A 2 -4.43 27.08 -23.60
C GLU A 2 -5.89 27.50 -23.38
N THR A 3 -6.66 27.60 -24.48
CA THR A 3 -8.11 27.77 -24.46
C THR A 3 -8.80 26.43 -24.64
N ASP A 4 -9.45 25.93 -23.59
CA ASP A 4 -10.28 24.72 -23.66
C ASP A 4 -11.76 25.11 -23.76
N TYR A 5 -12.36 24.80 -24.90
CA TYR A 5 -13.77 25.04 -25.22
C TYR A 5 -14.69 23.88 -24.81
N THR A 6 -14.16 22.77 -24.31
CA THR A 6 -14.94 21.56 -23.95
C THR A 6 -15.39 21.51 -22.49
N SER A 7 -15.08 22.55 -21.71
CA SER A 7 -15.36 22.63 -20.29
C SER A 7 -16.84 22.90 -19.98
N PRO A 8 -17.46 22.15 -19.03
CA PRO A 8 -18.83 22.41 -18.56
C PRO A 8 -18.99 23.75 -17.81
N TYR A 9 -17.89 24.46 -17.55
CA TYR A 9 -17.85 25.74 -16.83
C TYR A 9 -17.62 26.96 -17.75
N GLY A 10 -17.79 26.78 -19.07
CA GLY A 10 -17.52 27.80 -20.09
C GLY A 10 -16.04 27.82 -20.55
N PRO A 11 -15.68 28.71 -21.49
CA PRO A 11 -14.32 28.79 -22.04
C PRO A 11 -13.30 29.01 -20.91
N LYS A 12 -12.33 28.10 -20.81
CA LYS A 12 -11.25 28.17 -19.81
C LYS A 12 -10.04 28.84 -20.43
N ILE A 13 -9.56 29.93 -19.82
CA ILE A 13 -8.18 30.39 -20.00
C ILE A 13 -7.39 29.76 -18.86
N ILE A 14 -6.47 28.86 -19.21
CA ILE A 14 -5.67 28.08 -18.26
C ILE A 14 -4.22 28.53 -18.37
N MET A 15 -3.62 28.81 -17.21
CA MET A 15 -2.20 29.04 -17.08
C MET A 15 -1.62 27.98 -16.15
N ARG A 16 -0.61 27.24 -16.64
CA ARG A 16 0.14 26.25 -15.87
C ARG A 16 1.46 26.82 -15.40
N CYS A 17 2.08 26.20 -14.39
CA CYS A 17 3.34 26.64 -13.80
C CYS A 17 4.45 27.00 -14.82
N ALA A 18 4.63 26.21 -15.89
CA ALA A 18 5.63 26.48 -16.93
C ALA A 18 5.41 27.81 -17.69
N ASP A 19 4.15 28.25 -17.79
CA ASP A 19 3.80 29.53 -18.43
C ASP A 19 3.96 30.71 -17.44
N PHE A 20 3.94 30.45 -16.12
CA PHE A 20 3.98 31.49 -15.09
C PHE A 20 5.38 32.09 -14.91
N ALA A 21 6.45 31.29 -15.07
CA ALA A 21 7.84 31.75 -15.04
C ALA A 21 8.18 32.76 -16.15
N VAL A 22 7.32 32.90 -17.16
CA VAL A 22 7.49 33.83 -18.29
C VAL A 22 6.88 35.21 -17.99
N VAL A 23 6.06 35.36 -16.94
CA VAL A 23 5.39 36.62 -16.60
C VAL A 23 6.28 37.47 -15.68
N ASN A 24 7.30 38.08 -16.28
CA ASN A 24 8.05 39.21 -15.69
C ASN A 24 7.34 40.57 -15.88
N GLN A 25 6.07 40.57 -16.30
CA GLN A 25 5.27 41.79 -16.49
C GLN A 25 4.30 42.01 -15.31
N PRO A 26 3.99 43.27 -14.95
CA PRO A 26 2.98 43.56 -13.94
C PRO A 26 1.65 42.91 -14.32
N VAL A 27 1.08 42.10 -13.43
CA VAL A 27 -0.20 41.41 -13.66
C VAL A 27 -1.33 42.42 -13.97
N SER A 28 -1.20 43.65 -13.49
CA SER A 28 -2.10 44.78 -13.71
C SER A 28 -2.24 45.24 -15.18
N GLU A 29 -1.24 44.96 -16.03
CA GLU A 29 -1.16 45.46 -17.41
C GLU A 29 -1.53 44.40 -18.46
N SER A 30 -1.51 43.11 -18.10
CA SER A 30 -1.87 42.03 -19.03
C SER A 30 -3.38 41.82 -19.12
N ARG A 31 -3.95 42.11 -20.29
CA ARG A 31 -5.37 41.88 -20.59
C ARG A 31 -5.75 40.39 -20.49
N GLU A 32 -4.81 39.49 -20.83
CA GLU A 32 -5.01 38.04 -20.79
C GLU A 32 -5.11 37.53 -19.35
N LEU A 33 -4.31 38.07 -18.43
CA LEU A 33 -4.38 37.73 -17.01
C LEU A 33 -5.67 38.23 -16.35
N LYS A 34 -6.28 39.32 -16.85
CA LYS A 34 -7.57 39.80 -16.35
C LYS A 34 -8.73 38.85 -16.64
N GLU A 35 -8.63 38.07 -17.71
CA GLU A 35 -9.64 37.08 -18.10
C GLU A 35 -9.35 35.67 -17.56
N LEU A 36 -8.20 35.48 -16.89
CA LEU A 36 -7.79 34.19 -16.34
C LEU A 36 -8.80 33.71 -15.30
N ARG A 37 -9.22 32.45 -15.43
CA ARG A 37 -10.20 31.81 -14.52
C ARG A 37 -9.60 30.67 -13.72
N ILE A 38 -8.55 30.04 -14.25
CA ILE A 38 -7.89 28.89 -13.66
C ILE A 38 -6.38 29.16 -13.68
N LEU A 39 -5.80 29.19 -12.49
CA LEU A 39 -4.36 29.23 -12.28
C LEU A 39 -3.96 27.97 -11.53
N ASP A 40 -3.15 27.13 -12.18
CA ASP A 40 -2.61 25.92 -11.57
C ASP A 40 -1.08 26.02 -11.60
N VAL A 41 -0.53 26.35 -10.44
CA VAL A 41 0.90 26.47 -10.22
C VAL A 41 1.40 25.33 -9.35
N SER A 42 0.59 24.31 -9.09
CA SER A 42 0.99 23.20 -8.24
C SER A 42 2.24 22.48 -8.81
N THR A 43 3.24 22.27 -7.96
CA THR A 43 4.55 21.71 -8.37
C THR A 43 5.01 20.56 -7.47
N LEU A 44 6.06 19.88 -7.92
CA LEU A 44 6.76 18.85 -7.16
C LEU A 44 7.57 19.53 -6.05
N MET A 45 7.56 18.97 -4.83
CA MET A 45 8.24 19.49 -3.63
C MET A 45 9.79 19.59 -3.70
N ASN A 46 10.40 19.48 -4.89
CA ASN A 46 11.86 19.57 -5.08
C ASN A 46 12.26 20.37 -6.32
N ASP A 47 11.32 20.81 -7.16
CA ASP A 47 11.64 21.83 -8.15
C ASP A 47 11.55 23.15 -7.40
N GLU A 48 12.68 23.60 -6.85
CA GLU A 48 12.86 25.00 -6.52
C GLU A 48 12.51 25.77 -7.79
N LEU A 49 11.27 26.26 -7.88
CA LEU A 49 10.97 27.27 -8.84
C LEU A 49 11.93 28.40 -8.48
N ASP A 50 12.80 28.74 -9.41
CA ASP A 50 13.47 30.03 -9.40
C ASP A 50 12.35 31.06 -9.63
N VAL A 51 11.62 31.38 -8.55
CA VAL A 51 10.51 32.33 -8.53
C VAL A 51 11.12 33.72 -8.73
N ARG A 52 11.50 34.01 -9.97
CA ARG A 52 11.96 35.32 -10.38
C ARG A 52 10.74 36.21 -10.54
N GLY A 53 10.36 36.91 -9.48
CA GLY A 53 9.25 37.87 -9.53
C GLY A 53 8.60 38.14 -8.18
N ASN A 54 7.83 39.22 -8.09
CA ASN A 54 7.07 39.54 -6.89
C ASN A 54 5.74 38.77 -6.87
N VAL A 55 5.78 37.48 -6.55
CA VAL A 55 4.57 36.61 -6.45
C VAL A 55 3.54 37.11 -5.44
N LYS A 56 3.94 37.95 -4.48
CA LYS A 56 3.00 38.58 -3.54
C LYS A 56 2.02 39.54 -4.24
N GLN A 57 2.29 39.96 -5.48
CA GLN A 57 1.31 40.69 -6.29
C GLN A 57 0.02 39.90 -6.50
N LEU A 58 0.09 38.56 -6.54
CA LEU A 58 -1.10 37.69 -6.63
C LEU A 58 -2.03 37.86 -5.43
N LEU A 59 -1.55 38.42 -4.31
CA LEU A 59 -2.34 38.66 -3.12
C LEU A 59 -3.07 40.00 -3.17
N GLU A 60 -2.72 40.90 -4.08
CA GLU A 60 -3.26 42.26 -4.12
C GLU A 60 -4.66 42.30 -4.77
N PRO A 61 -5.55 43.21 -4.31
CA PRO A 61 -6.85 43.41 -4.94
C PRO A 61 -6.74 43.69 -6.45
N GLU A 62 -7.78 43.33 -7.20
CA GLU A 62 -7.88 43.53 -8.67
C GLU A 62 -6.87 42.74 -9.52
N THR A 63 -5.94 42.03 -8.90
CA THR A 63 -5.09 41.03 -9.56
C THR A 63 -5.95 39.80 -9.89
N LEU A 64 -5.88 39.29 -11.13
CA LEU A 64 -6.68 38.15 -11.60
C LEU A 64 -8.19 38.23 -11.20
N PRO A 65 -8.90 39.32 -11.55
CA PRO A 65 -10.23 39.66 -11.02
C PRO A 65 -11.35 38.69 -11.43
N ASN A 66 -11.06 37.73 -12.31
CA ASN A 66 -11.99 36.69 -12.78
C ASN A 66 -11.57 35.28 -12.36
N LEU A 67 -10.54 35.15 -11.51
CA LEU A 67 -10.05 33.85 -11.05
C LEU A 67 -11.13 33.13 -10.23
N ARG A 68 -11.30 31.85 -10.54
CA ARG A 68 -12.25 30.96 -9.87
C ARG A 68 -11.59 29.72 -9.29
N HIS A 69 -10.44 29.32 -9.84
CA HIS A 69 -9.72 28.13 -9.43
C HIS A 69 -8.25 28.49 -9.24
N PHE A 70 -7.74 28.24 -8.05
CA PHE A 70 -6.33 28.38 -7.75
C PHE A 70 -5.81 27.08 -7.13
N ASP A 71 -4.88 26.41 -7.80
CA ASP A 71 -4.19 25.24 -7.26
C ASP A 71 -2.72 25.59 -7.04
N ILE A 72 -2.33 25.66 -5.77
CA ILE A 72 -0.98 25.96 -5.30
C ILE A 72 -0.48 24.82 -4.40
N SER A 73 -0.98 23.60 -4.64
CA SER A 73 -0.51 22.40 -3.93
C SER A 73 1.02 22.25 -4.07
N GLY A 74 1.69 21.85 -2.99
CA GLY A 74 3.15 21.85 -2.86
C GLY A 74 3.76 23.19 -2.42
N ASN A 75 2.95 24.25 -2.33
CA ASN A 75 3.34 25.60 -1.91
C ASN A 75 4.61 26.18 -2.58
N PRO A 76 4.68 26.21 -3.91
CA PRO A 76 5.85 26.72 -4.64
C PRO A 76 6.22 28.18 -4.35
N PHE A 77 5.27 28.98 -3.84
CA PHE A 77 5.49 30.40 -3.56
C PHE A 77 5.79 30.70 -2.10
N LEU A 78 5.92 29.66 -1.26
CA LEU A 78 6.20 29.77 0.17
C LEU A 78 5.21 30.70 0.88
N PHE A 79 3.93 30.66 0.47
CA PHE A 79 2.88 31.41 1.13
C PHE A 79 2.62 30.85 2.52
N ASP A 80 2.36 31.72 3.48
CA ASP A 80 1.85 31.34 4.79
C ASP A 80 0.31 31.41 4.84
N MET A 81 -0.28 31.06 5.98
CA MET A 81 -1.74 31.09 6.14
C MET A 81 -2.32 32.52 6.07
N ALA A 82 -1.54 33.55 6.44
CA ALA A 82 -2.00 34.93 6.33
C ALA A 82 -2.06 35.37 4.87
N ASP A 83 -1.10 34.94 4.05
CA ASP A 83 -1.11 35.14 2.59
C ASP A 83 -2.33 34.43 1.96
N VAL A 84 -2.65 33.19 2.37
CA VAL A 84 -3.85 32.47 1.90
C VAL A 84 -5.14 33.20 2.26
N LEU A 85 -5.27 33.67 3.51
CA LEU A 85 -6.43 34.44 3.95
C LEU A 85 -6.59 35.73 3.16
N ARG A 86 -5.48 36.46 2.97
CA ARG A 86 -5.45 37.69 2.16
C ARG A 86 -5.86 37.42 0.71
N PHE A 87 -5.39 36.31 0.14
CA PHE A 87 -5.77 35.89 -1.21
C PHE A 87 -7.28 35.64 -1.30
N ILE A 88 -7.86 34.86 -0.39
CA ILE A 88 -9.31 34.57 -0.37
C ILE A 88 -10.12 35.88 -0.28
N GLN A 89 -9.73 36.79 0.62
CA GLN A 89 -10.41 38.08 0.81
C GLN A 89 -10.40 38.94 -0.45
N ASN A 90 -9.29 38.93 -1.20
CA ASN A 90 -9.13 39.75 -2.39
C ASN A 90 -9.68 39.12 -3.68
N HIS A 91 -10.06 37.83 -3.65
CA HIS A 91 -10.59 37.10 -4.80
C HIS A 91 -12.02 36.56 -4.54
N PRO A 92 -13.05 37.43 -4.51
CA PRO A 92 -14.42 37.05 -4.12
C PRO A 92 -15.11 36.08 -5.10
N LYS A 93 -14.56 35.88 -6.30
CA LYS A 93 -15.06 34.91 -7.29
C LYS A 93 -14.45 33.52 -7.15
N LEU A 94 -13.50 33.31 -6.23
CA LEU A 94 -12.85 32.03 -6.00
C LEU A 94 -13.89 30.96 -5.62
N LYS A 95 -13.74 29.78 -6.21
CA LYS A 95 -14.59 28.60 -6.00
C LYS A 95 -13.80 27.36 -5.60
N PHE A 96 -12.50 27.35 -5.87
CA PHE A 96 -11.62 26.25 -5.51
C PHE A 96 -10.25 26.78 -5.08
N LEU A 97 -9.69 26.15 -4.05
CA LEU A 97 -8.34 26.39 -3.56
C LEU A 97 -7.64 25.07 -3.24
N GLY A 98 -6.61 24.72 -4.01
CA GLY A 98 -5.77 23.53 -3.80
C GLY A 98 -4.55 23.85 -2.95
N LEU A 99 -4.44 23.20 -1.79
CA LEU A 99 -3.41 23.37 -0.76
C LEU A 99 -2.79 22.02 -0.34
N ALA A 100 -2.84 21.00 -1.20
CA ALA A 100 -2.31 19.68 -0.84
C ALA A 100 -0.79 19.71 -0.67
N ALA A 101 -0.25 18.90 0.24
CA ALA A 101 1.18 18.83 0.57
C ALA A 101 1.80 20.18 0.98
N TRP A 102 1.09 20.99 1.77
CA TRP A 102 1.67 22.17 2.43
C TRP A 102 2.34 21.73 3.74
N SER A 103 3.69 21.66 3.74
CA SER A 103 4.47 21.07 4.83
C SER A 103 4.30 21.77 6.19
N GLU A 104 4.45 20.96 7.25
CA GLU A 104 4.12 21.04 8.68
C GLU A 104 4.39 22.33 9.49
N VAL A 105 4.80 23.45 8.91
CA VAL A 105 5.10 24.62 9.74
C VAL A 105 3.84 25.26 10.34
N ASN A 106 2.65 25.03 9.75
CA ASN A 106 1.32 25.36 10.32
C ASN A 106 0.13 24.59 9.65
N GLY A 107 0.39 23.50 8.91
CA GLY A 107 -0.29 23.18 7.64
C GLY A 107 -1.66 22.50 7.66
N LEU A 108 -1.76 21.23 8.09
CA LEU A 108 -2.94 20.42 7.73
C LEU A 108 -4.21 20.79 8.51
N TRP A 109 -4.12 20.95 9.84
CA TRP A 109 -5.25 21.36 10.67
C TRP A 109 -5.79 22.75 10.28
N SER A 110 -4.89 23.71 10.04
CA SER A 110 -5.27 25.07 9.63
C SER A 110 -6.01 25.09 8.30
N ILE A 111 -5.61 24.23 7.34
CA ILE A 111 -6.33 24.08 6.08
C ILE A 111 -7.72 23.48 6.31
N THR A 112 -7.85 22.49 7.21
CA THR A 112 -9.17 21.92 7.57
C THR A 112 -10.07 22.97 8.21
N GLN A 113 -9.55 23.77 9.14
CA GLN A 113 -10.28 24.88 9.72
C GLN A 113 -10.70 25.91 8.66
N LEU A 114 -9.79 26.26 7.75
CA LEU A 114 -10.07 27.18 6.65
C LEU A 114 -11.19 26.65 5.74
N SER A 115 -11.21 25.34 5.44
CA SER A 115 -12.28 24.71 4.67
C SER A 115 -13.65 24.85 5.35
N ASN A 116 -13.69 24.86 6.69
CA ASN A 116 -14.93 25.04 7.45
C ASN A 116 -15.36 26.52 7.50
N GLU A 117 -14.42 27.44 7.55
CA GLU A 117 -14.68 28.90 7.56
C GLU A 117 -15.19 29.42 6.21
N TYR A 118 -14.78 28.80 5.10
CA TYR A 118 -15.13 29.20 3.74
C TYR A 118 -15.87 28.10 2.96
N PRO A 119 -17.09 27.68 3.38
CA PRO A 119 -17.81 26.56 2.77
C PRO A 119 -18.24 26.80 1.31
N ASN A 120 -18.19 28.05 0.84
CA ASN A 120 -18.49 28.43 -0.54
C ASN A 120 -17.31 28.20 -1.51
N ILE A 121 -16.15 27.81 -0.97
CA ILE A 121 -14.91 27.52 -1.70
C ILE A 121 -14.57 26.06 -1.39
N GLU A 122 -14.35 25.26 -2.43
CA GLU A 122 -13.81 23.91 -2.24
C GLU A 122 -12.32 24.02 -1.92
N ILE A 123 -11.96 23.76 -0.65
CA ILE A 123 -10.57 23.76 -0.18
C ILE A 123 -10.11 22.32 0.03
N ILE A 124 -9.00 21.94 -0.61
CA ILE A 124 -8.43 20.58 -0.56
C ILE A 124 -6.99 20.64 -0.08
N GLY A 125 -6.62 19.78 0.87
CA GLY A 125 -5.23 19.56 1.30
C GLY A 125 -5.01 19.49 2.81
N GLY A 126 -6.08 19.58 3.60
CA GLY A 126 -6.00 19.55 5.06
C GLY A 126 -5.91 18.14 5.65
N GLU A 127 -6.11 18.07 6.96
CA GLU A 127 -6.20 16.83 7.74
C GLU A 127 -7.65 16.33 7.86
N GLY A 128 -7.77 15.02 8.08
CA GLY A 128 -9.03 14.36 8.42
C GLY A 128 -9.61 13.62 7.23
N GLU A 129 -10.54 12.72 7.55
CA GLU A 129 -11.08 11.75 6.61
C GLU A 129 -11.58 12.40 5.30
N GLU A 130 -12.41 13.43 5.42
CA GLU A 130 -12.97 14.14 4.28
C GLU A 130 -11.87 14.77 3.39
N GLN A 131 -10.85 15.38 3.99
CA GLN A 131 -9.76 16.03 3.26
C GLN A 131 -8.86 15.01 2.58
N PHE A 132 -8.61 13.86 3.21
CA PHE A 132 -7.86 12.77 2.62
C PHE A 132 -8.59 12.18 1.41
N ILE A 133 -9.90 11.92 1.52
CA ILE A 133 -10.73 11.43 0.41
C ILE A 133 -10.71 12.42 -0.76
N LYS A 134 -10.98 13.71 -0.50
CA LYS A 134 -10.95 14.76 -1.52
C LYS A 134 -9.60 14.82 -2.23
N THR A 135 -8.50 14.74 -1.48
CA THR A 135 -7.15 14.82 -2.04
C THR A 135 -6.86 13.62 -2.93
N ILE A 136 -7.14 12.39 -2.48
CA ILE A 136 -6.93 11.16 -3.29
C ILE A 136 -7.76 11.20 -4.58
N GLN A 137 -9.04 11.57 -4.49
CA GLN A 137 -9.94 11.62 -5.64
C GLN A 137 -9.51 12.69 -6.66
N ARG A 138 -9.26 13.92 -6.18
CA ARG A 138 -8.91 15.07 -7.03
C ARG A 138 -7.56 14.90 -7.71
N TYR A 139 -6.58 14.39 -6.97
CA TYR A 139 -5.19 14.27 -7.40
C TYR A 139 -4.81 12.84 -7.79
N SER A 140 -5.78 11.98 -8.11
CA SER A 140 -5.54 10.59 -8.53
C SER A 140 -4.48 10.43 -9.63
N ASN A 141 -4.27 11.45 -10.48
CA ASN A 141 -3.25 11.47 -11.53
C ASN A 141 -1.97 12.25 -11.20
N ARG A 142 -1.86 12.88 -10.01
CA ARG A 142 -0.69 13.66 -9.58
C ARG A 142 0.03 12.95 -8.44
N GLU A 143 1.20 12.39 -8.73
CA GLU A 143 1.76 11.34 -7.86
C GLU A 143 2.08 11.75 -6.45
N ILE A 144 2.70 12.91 -6.35
CA ILE A 144 3.25 13.43 -5.12
C ILE A 144 2.17 13.68 -4.06
N TYR A 145 1.00 14.21 -4.45
CA TYR A 145 -0.05 14.57 -3.50
C TYR A 145 -0.78 13.35 -2.93
N VAL A 146 -1.03 12.35 -3.76
CA VAL A 146 -1.62 11.09 -3.30
C VAL A 146 -0.64 10.34 -2.41
N LYS A 147 0.63 10.25 -2.81
CA LYS A 147 1.67 9.61 -1.99
C LYS A 147 1.82 10.29 -0.63
N TYR A 148 1.80 11.62 -0.60
CA TYR A 148 1.84 12.39 0.64
C TYR A 148 0.66 12.03 1.56
N VAL A 149 -0.56 12.07 1.05
CA VAL A 149 -1.75 11.75 1.88
C VAL A 149 -1.76 10.30 2.34
N LEU A 150 -1.38 9.35 1.49
CA LEU A 150 -1.29 7.95 1.88
C LEU A 150 -0.20 7.73 2.95
N HIS A 151 0.88 8.50 2.92
CA HIS A 151 1.90 8.45 3.97
C HIS A 151 1.37 8.97 5.31
N VAL A 152 0.70 10.12 5.32
CA VAL A 152 0.06 10.68 6.53
C VAL A 152 -1.01 9.73 7.06
N LEU A 153 -1.85 9.16 6.19
CA LEU A 153 -2.84 8.14 6.57
C LEU A 153 -2.19 6.94 7.25
N SER A 154 -1.09 6.42 6.69
CA SER A 154 -0.39 5.27 7.26
C SER A 154 0.22 5.57 8.64
N GLN A 155 0.76 6.78 8.83
CA GLN A 155 1.26 7.25 10.13
C GLN A 155 0.11 7.38 11.15
N ASN A 156 -1.00 7.99 10.77
CA ASN A 156 -2.15 8.12 11.65
C ASN A 156 -2.72 6.75 12.06
N LEU A 157 -2.82 5.81 11.12
CA LEU A 157 -3.23 4.44 11.44
C LEU A 157 -2.25 3.78 12.43
N PHE A 158 -0.95 3.97 12.24
CA PHE A 158 0.08 3.47 13.17
C PHE A 158 -0.03 4.10 14.57
N ASP A 159 -0.39 5.39 14.65
CA ASP A 159 -0.61 6.12 15.90
C ASP A 159 -1.97 5.80 16.56
N GLY A 160 -2.75 4.87 16.00
CA GLY A 160 -4.01 4.38 16.57
C GLY A 160 -5.24 5.18 16.19
N PHE A 161 -5.16 6.06 15.19
CA PHE A 161 -6.33 6.74 14.65
C PHE A 161 -7.22 5.76 13.90
N SER A 162 -8.53 5.93 14.05
CA SER A 162 -9.54 5.13 13.35
C SER A 162 -10.23 5.96 12.28
N TYR A 163 -10.54 5.31 11.15
CA TYR A 163 -11.26 5.89 10.02
C TYR A 163 -12.50 5.05 9.70
N THR A 164 -13.49 5.67 9.08
CA THR A 164 -14.64 4.91 8.56
C THR A 164 -14.23 4.09 7.32
N PRO A 165 -15.05 3.09 6.93
CA PRO A 165 -14.82 2.31 5.70
C PRO A 165 -14.73 3.15 4.42
N ASN A 166 -15.14 4.42 4.44
CA ASN A 166 -15.03 5.32 3.28
C ASN A 166 -13.59 5.55 2.85
N ILE A 167 -12.62 5.53 3.78
CA ILE A 167 -11.20 5.64 3.42
C ILE A 167 -10.74 4.39 2.69
N LEU A 168 -11.11 3.20 3.18
CA LEU A 168 -10.80 1.95 2.50
C LEU A 168 -11.42 1.93 1.10
N GLU A 169 -12.68 2.34 0.96
CA GLU A 169 -13.33 2.46 -0.35
C GLU A 169 -12.61 3.45 -1.27
N CYS A 170 -12.17 4.60 -0.75
CA CYS A 170 -11.39 5.57 -1.50
C CYS A 170 -10.06 4.99 -2.02
N VAL A 171 -9.34 4.25 -1.18
CA VAL A 171 -8.07 3.59 -1.53
C VAL A 171 -8.30 2.47 -2.55
N VAL A 172 -9.37 1.68 -2.40
CA VAL A 172 -9.76 0.64 -3.36
C VAL A 172 -10.10 1.25 -4.72
N ASN A 173 -10.95 2.29 -4.76
CA ASN A 173 -11.28 3.03 -5.99
C ASN A 173 -10.03 3.56 -6.69
N PHE A 174 -9.09 4.10 -5.90
CA PHE A 174 -7.82 4.59 -6.41
C PHE A 174 -7.00 3.46 -7.05
N LEU A 175 -6.86 2.31 -6.38
CA LEU A 175 -6.07 1.18 -6.88
C LEU A 175 -6.69 0.49 -8.09
N GLU A 176 -8.01 0.37 -8.17
CA GLU A 176 -8.71 -0.18 -9.35
C GLU A 176 -8.46 0.67 -10.61
N GLY A 177 -8.27 1.98 -10.44
CA GLY A 177 -7.91 2.89 -11.53
C GLY A 177 -6.44 2.83 -11.96
N LYS A 178 -5.59 2.08 -11.26
CA LYS A 178 -4.13 2.05 -11.48
C LYS A 178 -3.63 0.74 -12.07
N ARG A 179 -2.45 0.79 -12.68
CA ARG A 179 -1.75 -0.41 -13.17
C ARG A 179 -1.03 -1.10 -12.01
N LYS A 180 -0.92 -2.43 -12.05
CA LYS A 180 -0.27 -3.24 -10.99
C LYS A 180 1.14 -2.75 -10.59
N LYS A 181 1.94 -2.32 -11.57
CA LYS A 181 3.34 -1.89 -11.37
C LYS A 181 3.49 -0.40 -11.01
N ASP A 182 2.39 0.32 -10.83
CA ASP A 182 2.47 1.74 -10.57
C ASP A 182 3.15 2.02 -9.22
N ARG A 183 3.98 3.06 -9.15
CA ARG A 183 4.78 3.40 -7.96
C ARG A 183 3.89 3.72 -6.76
N PHE A 184 2.68 4.21 -7.01
CA PHE A 184 1.64 4.42 -6.00
C PHE A 184 1.19 3.15 -5.28
N THR A 185 1.19 2.03 -6.00
CA THR A 185 0.54 0.80 -5.54
C THR A 185 1.14 0.34 -4.23
N LEU A 186 2.43 0.58 -3.99
CA LEU A 186 3.08 0.13 -2.75
C LEU A 186 2.51 0.81 -1.50
N ILE A 187 2.50 2.14 -1.44
CA ILE A 187 2.00 2.87 -0.26
C ILE A 187 0.48 2.70 -0.10
N ALA A 188 -0.25 2.59 -1.21
CA ALA A 188 -1.68 2.31 -1.17
C ALA A 188 -1.97 0.90 -0.65
N LEU A 189 -1.15 -0.11 -0.98
CA LEU A 189 -1.25 -1.46 -0.42
C LEU A 189 -0.92 -1.49 1.07
N LEU A 190 0.09 -0.74 1.53
CA LEU A 190 0.37 -0.60 2.96
C LEU A 190 -0.85 -0.05 3.71
N VAL A 191 -1.41 1.07 3.23
CA VAL A 191 -2.61 1.67 3.85
C VAL A 191 -3.79 0.71 3.80
N MET A 192 -3.98 0.00 2.69
CA MET A 192 -5.00 -1.03 2.57
C MET A 192 -4.81 -2.15 3.59
N SER A 193 -3.58 -2.64 3.80
CA SER A 193 -3.30 -3.71 4.75
C SER A 193 -3.67 -3.31 6.16
N GLN A 194 -3.30 -2.09 6.57
CA GLN A 194 -3.69 -1.49 7.85
C GLN A 194 -5.22 -1.33 7.99
N LEU A 195 -5.91 -0.82 6.96
CA LEU A 195 -7.36 -0.62 6.99
C LEU A 195 -8.16 -1.93 6.94
N THR A 196 -7.56 -3.01 6.47
CA THR A 196 -8.18 -4.34 6.44
C THR A 196 -8.03 -5.12 7.74
N ASP A 197 -7.16 -4.67 8.66
CA ASP A 197 -7.06 -5.28 9.98
C ASP A 197 -8.43 -5.30 10.67
N SER A 198 -8.65 -6.31 11.49
CA SER A 198 -9.90 -6.59 12.19
C SER A 198 -10.41 -5.43 13.04
N GLU A 199 -9.53 -4.59 13.58
CA GLU A 199 -9.91 -3.40 14.36
C GLU A 199 -10.54 -2.32 13.47
N HIS A 200 -9.99 -2.10 12.28
CA HIS A 200 -10.41 -1.04 11.36
C HIS A 200 -11.49 -1.47 10.37
N SER A 201 -11.54 -2.76 10.02
CA SER A 201 -12.43 -3.27 8.97
C SER A 201 -13.78 -3.74 9.49
N SER A 202 -14.03 -3.71 10.80
CA SER A 202 -15.25 -4.25 11.43
C SER A 202 -16.55 -3.75 10.77
N ASP A 203 -16.59 -2.45 10.42
CA ASP A 203 -17.74 -1.81 9.78
C ASP A 203 -17.73 -1.87 8.23
N ALA A 204 -16.68 -2.40 7.61
CA ALA A 204 -16.59 -2.51 6.16
C ALA A 204 -17.63 -3.50 5.59
N SER A 205 -18.22 -3.19 4.44
CA SER A 205 -19.17 -4.10 3.78
C SER A 205 -18.44 -5.31 3.17
N ALA A 206 -19.12 -6.46 3.09
CA ALA A 206 -18.56 -7.65 2.44
C ALA A 206 -18.17 -7.36 0.98
N THR A 207 -19.00 -6.60 0.26
CA THR A 207 -18.72 -6.19 -1.13
C THR A 207 -17.45 -5.34 -1.26
N LEU A 208 -17.16 -4.46 -0.30
CA LEU A 208 -15.91 -3.70 -0.29
C LEU A 208 -14.71 -4.63 -0.08
N LEU A 209 -14.82 -5.60 0.85
CA LEU A 209 -13.76 -6.57 1.11
C LEU A 209 -13.55 -7.57 -0.05
N GLU A 210 -14.60 -7.89 -0.80
CA GLU A 210 -14.49 -8.68 -2.04
C GLU A 210 -13.70 -7.93 -3.12
N ARG A 211 -13.87 -6.61 -3.23
CA ARG A 211 -13.07 -5.78 -4.14
C ARG A 211 -11.60 -5.74 -3.71
N VAL A 212 -11.33 -5.68 -2.40
CA VAL A 212 -9.97 -5.80 -1.86
C VAL A 212 -9.36 -7.15 -2.27
N ARG A 213 -10.08 -8.27 -2.13
CA ARG A 213 -9.65 -9.59 -2.62
C ARG A 213 -9.29 -9.55 -4.11
N ASP A 214 -10.14 -8.94 -4.92
CA ASP A 214 -9.99 -8.90 -6.37
C ASP A 214 -8.79 -8.05 -6.83
N ILE A 215 -8.30 -7.15 -5.98
CA ILE A 215 -7.04 -6.43 -6.18
C ILE A 215 -5.83 -7.31 -5.81
N ILE A 216 -5.86 -7.93 -4.62
CA ILE A 216 -4.66 -8.57 -4.04
C ILE A 216 -4.36 -9.96 -4.61
N LEU A 217 -5.37 -10.79 -4.93
CA LEU A 217 -5.10 -12.12 -5.47
C LEU A 217 -4.37 -12.09 -6.83
N PRO A 218 -4.80 -11.30 -7.82
CA PRO A 218 -4.08 -11.23 -9.09
C PRO A 218 -2.69 -10.58 -8.97
N LEU A 219 -2.47 -9.76 -7.94
CA LEU A 219 -1.17 -9.18 -7.66
C LEU A 219 -0.22 -10.22 -7.08
N MET A 220 -0.70 -11.04 -6.14
CA MET A 220 0.09 -12.12 -5.53
C MET A 220 0.37 -13.28 -6.49
N GLU A 221 -0.46 -13.47 -7.51
CA GLU A 221 -0.28 -14.51 -8.54
C GLU A 221 0.74 -14.11 -9.61
N ASP A 222 1.05 -12.83 -9.76
CA ASP A 222 1.92 -12.27 -10.79
C ASP A 222 3.41 -12.49 -10.45
N ASP A 223 4.13 -13.16 -11.34
CA ASP A 223 5.56 -13.50 -11.18
C ASP A 223 6.48 -12.27 -11.17
N GLU A 224 6.00 -11.13 -11.67
CA GLU A 224 6.76 -9.88 -11.75
C GLU A 224 6.53 -8.97 -10.54
N THR A 225 5.71 -9.38 -9.57
CA THR A 225 5.45 -8.63 -8.34
C THR A 225 6.68 -8.66 -7.43
N ASP A 226 7.12 -7.48 -7.00
CA ASP A 226 8.24 -7.36 -6.07
C ASP A 226 7.88 -7.79 -4.64
N SER A 227 8.91 -8.02 -3.84
CA SER A 227 8.77 -8.54 -2.48
C SER A 227 7.98 -7.61 -1.53
N ASP A 228 8.03 -6.29 -1.70
CA ASP A 228 7.29 -5.40 -0.80
C ASP A 228 5.79 -5.41 -1.11
N ARG A 229 5.42 -5.42 -2.39
CA ARG A 229 4.02 -5.59 -2.80
C ARG A 229 3.47 -6.97 -2.43
N LEU A 230 4.29 -8.02 -2.54
CA LEU A 230 3.91 -9.36 -2.10
C LEU A 230 3.64 -9.40 -0.59
N TYR A 231 4.51 -8.80 0.23
CA TYR A 231 4.34 -8.72 1.67
C TYR A 231 2.99 -8.09 2.04
N PHE A 232 2.68 -6.89 1.54
CA PHE A 232 1.42 -6.23 1.85
C PHE A 232 0.19 -6.95 1.28
N GLY A 233 0.32 -7.58 0.10
CA GLY A 233 -0.76 -8.40 -0.45
C GLY A 233 -1.08 -9.62 0.42
N GLN A 234 -0.06 -10.27 0.99
CA GLN A 234 -0.21 -11.40 1.92
C GLN A 234 -0.83 -10.96 3.24
N ASP A 235 -0.39 -9.82 3.80
CA ASP A 235 -0.98 -9.23 5.02
C ASP A 235 -2.47 -8.89 4.82
N VAL A 236 -2.83 -8.29 3.68
CA VAL A 236 -4.24 -8.09 3.32
C VAL A 236 -4.99 -9.43 3.23
N LEU A 237 -4.42 -10.45 2.60
CA LEU A 237 -5.06 -11.78 2.52
C LEU A 237 -5.27 -12.40 3.90
N PHE A 238 -4.26 -12.33 4.78
CA PHE A 238 -4.34 -12.75 6.18
C PHE A 238 -5.52 -12.08 6.88
N ASN A 239 -5.63 -10.76 6.76
CA ASN A 239 -6.72 -9.97 7.34
C ASN A 239 -8.08 -10.38 6.78
N LEU A 240 -8.21 -10.54 5.46
CA LEU A 240 -9.45 -10.99 4.83
C LEU A 240 -9.90 -12.36 5.33
N ILE A 241 -8.99 -13.33 5.48
CA ILE A 241 -9.29 -14.66 6.03
C ILE A 241 -9.83 -14.56 7.45
N ARG A 242 -9.21 -13.73 8.30
CA ARG A 242 -9.65 -13.52 9.69
C ARG A 242 -11.06 -12.95 9.77
N THR A 243 -11.45 -12.10 8.83
CA THR A 243 -12.80 -11.53 8.84
C THR A 243 -13.90 -12.59 8.67
N GLY A 244 -13.62 -13.67 7.93
CA GLY A 244 -14.63 -14.68 7.55
C GLY A 244 -15.79 -14.13 6.68
N ARG A 245 -15.70 -12.88 6.21
CA ARG A 245 -16.76 -12.19 5.45
C ARG A 245 -16.60 -12.27 3.94
N VAL A 246 -15.49 -12.81 3.46
CA VAL A 246 -15.15 -12.90 2.03
C VAL A 246 -15.00 -14.36 1.62
N ALA A 247 -15.67 -14.73 0.53
CA ALA A 247 -15.48 -16.03 -0.10
C ALA A 247 -14.09 -16.09 -0.76
N LEU A 248 -13.30 -17.08 -0.35
CA LEU A 248 -11.94 -17.33 -0.84
C LEU A 248 -11.80 -18.79 -1.26
N ASP A 249 -11.13 -19.02 -2.39
CA ASP A 249 -10.66 -20.36 -2.75
C ASP A 249 -9.37 -20.65 -1.96
N TYR A 250 -9.51 -21.30 -0.80
CA TYR A 250 -8.39 -21.58 0.08
C TYR A 250 -7.31 -22.42 -0.60
N LYS A 251 -7.68 -23.35 -1.50
CA LYS A 251 -6.69 -24.13 -2.25
C LYS A 251 -5.86 -23.25 -3.17
N LYS A 252 -6.52 -22.36 -3.91
CA LYS A 252 -5.83 -21.41 -4.79
C LYS A 252 -4.92 -20.49 -3.98
N CYS A 253 -5.40 -19.95 -2.87
CA CYS A 253 -4.61 -19.13 -1.95
C CYS A 253 -3.36 -19.87 -1.45
N CYS A 254 -3.50 -21.11 -0.97
CA CYS A 254 -2.37 -21.94 -0.54
C CYS A 254 -1.35 -22.14 -1.67
N LYS A 255 -1.80 -22.50 -2.87
CA LYS A 255 -0.92 -22.68 -4.04
C LYS A 255 -0.12 -21.41 -4.35
N THR A 256 -0.77 -20.25 -4.30
CA THR A 256 -0.13 -18.94 -4.50
C THR A 256 0.88 -18.62 -3.40
N LEU A 257 0.56 -18.86 -2.12
CA LEU A 257 1.49 -18.61 -1.01
C LEU A 257 2.74 -19.49 -1.10
N PHE A 258 2.58 -20.78 -1.38
CA PHE A 258 3.72 -21.69 -1.58
C PHE A 258 4.58 -21.28 -2.78
N LYS A 259 3.96 -20.82 -3.87
CA LYS A 259 4.68 -20.24 -5.02
C LYS A 259 5.51 -19.02 -4.57
N ASN A 260 4.93 -18.12 -3.79
CA ASN A 260 5.58 -16.90 -3.34
C ASN A 260 6.75 -17.19 -2.39
N ILE A 261 6.59 -18.13 -1.45
CA ILE A 261 7.68 -18.59 -0.56
C ILE A 261 8.89 -19.09 -1.36
N ARG A 262 8.64 -19.85 -2.43
CA ARG A 262 9.71 -20.40 -3.27
C ARG A 262 10.44 -19.35 -4.10
N ASN A 263 9.71 -18.35 -4.59
CA ASN A 263 10.24 -17.38 -5.54
C ASN A 263 10.92 -16.19 -4.87
N THR A 264 10.87 -16.10 -3.53
CA THR A 264 11.49 -15.00 -2.78
C THR A 264 12.58 -15.50 -1.85
N SER A 265 13.67 -14.73 -1.72
CA SER A 265 14.65 -14.87 -0.65
C SER A 265 14.36 -13.93 0.53
N VAL A 266 13.32 -13.09 0.43
CA VAL A 266 13.02 -12.07 1.43
C VAL A 266 12.30 -12.67 2.64
N SER A 267 12.98 -12.70 3.79
CA SER A 267 12.52 -13.36 5.02
C SER A 267 11.14 -12.89 5.47
N LYS A 268 10.84 -11.58 5.42
CA LYS A 268 9.52 -11.04 5.80
C LYS A 268 8.37 -11.54 4.93
N VAL A 269 8.61 -11.78 3.63
CA VAL A 269 7.59 -12.31 2.71
C VAL A 269 7.33 -13.79 3.02
N LYS A 270 8.40 -14.55 3.30
CA LYS A 270 8.25 -15.96 3.71
C LYS A 270 7.49 -16.06 5.04
N ALA A 271 7.84 -15.24 6.02
CA ALA A 271 7.18 -15.19 7.33
C ALA A 271 5.67 -14.91 7.21
N GLU A 272 5.30 -13.85 6.49
CA GLU A 272 3.90 -13.47 6.29
C GLU A 272 3.10 -14.55 5.54
N ALA A 273 3.71 -15.16 4.51
CA ALA A 273 3.11 -16.27 3.80
C ALA A 273 2.86 -17.49 4.70
N LEU A 274 3.80 -17.84 5.58
CA LEU A 274 3.68 -18.97 6.51
C LEU A 274 2.61 -18.70 7.58
N ALA A 275 2.54 -17.47 8.12
CA ALA A 275 1.48 -17.06 9.04
C ALA A 275 0.09 -17.17 8.38
N THR A 276 -0.01 -16.76 7.11
CA THR A 276 -1.24 -16.88 6.32
C THR A 276 -1.60 -18.34 6.04
N LEU A 277 -0.61 -19.21 5.76
CA LEU A 277 -0.84 -20.65 5.56
C LEU A 277 -1.43 -21.33 6.80
N ILE A 278 -0.99 -20.96 8.01
CA ILE A 278 -1.56 -21.47 9.27
C ILE A 278 -3.08 -21.22 9.30
N LEU A 279 -3.51 -19.99 9.04
CA LEU A 279 -4.94 -19.65 9.02
C LEU A 279 -5.70 -20.41 7.93
N LEU A 280 -5.11 -20.60 6.76
CA LEU A 280 -5.77 -21.38 5.69
C LEU A 280 -5.94 -22.84 6.08
N PHE A 281 -4.91 -23.46 6.68
CA PHE A 281 -4.99 -24.86 7.10
C PHE A 281 -6.05 -25.08 8.19
N GLU A 282 -6.29 -24.10 9.07
CA GLU A 282 -7.40 -24.16 10.03
C GLU A 282 -8.79 -24.13 9.37
N LYS A 283 -8.90 -23.51 8.18
CA LYS A 283 -10.19 -23.36 7.45
C LYS A 283 -10.44 -24.46 6.43
N MET A 284 -9.41 -25.21 6.04
CA MET A 284 -9.49 -26.24 5.02
C MET A 284 -9.97 -27.58 5.60
N SER A 285 -10.65 -28.38 4.76
CA SER A 285 -10.99 -29.75 5.11
C SER A 285 -9.76 -30.67 5.03
N ASP A 286 -9.80 -31.82 5.71
CA ASP A 286 -8.71 -32.81 5.63
C ASP A 286 -8.50 -33.31 4.19
N ASP A 287 -9.59 -33.53 3.44
CA ASP A 287 -9.55 -33.89 2.01
C ASP A 287 -8.81 -32.85 1.17
N ASP A 288 -9.01 -31.56 1.47
CA ASP A 288 -8.27 -30.49 0.80
C ASP A 288 -6.79 -30.52 1.15
N LEU A 289 -6.44 -30.81 2.41
CA LEU A 289 -5.06 -30.90 2.90
C LEU A 289 -4.34 -32.15 2.39
N VAL A 290 -5.03 -33.27 2.12
CA VAL A 290 -4.42 -34.47 1.50
C VAL A 290 -3.72 -34.10 0.19
N GLU A 291 -4.32 -33.24 -0.63
CA GLU A 291 -3.72 -32.78 -1.90
C GLU A 291 -2.35 -32.11 -1.68
N PHE A 292 -2.21 -31.32 -0.61
CA PHE A 292 -0.96 -30.63 -0.30
C PHE A 292 0.06 -31.56 0.37
N ARG A 293 -0.38 -32.44 1.29
CA ARG A 293 0.46 -33.42 1.98
C ARG A 293 1.08 -34.44 1.03
N THR A 294 0.34 -34.86 0.00
CA THR A 294 0.82 -35.85 -0.97
C THR A 294 1.79 -35.27 -1.99
N ASN A 295 1.90 -33.94 -2.08
CA ASN A 295 2.87 -33.28 -2.94
C ASN A 295 4.14 -32.96 -2.16
N ILE A 296 5.20 -33.73 -2.44
CA ILE A 296 6.50 -33.64 -1.79
C ILE A 296 7.07 -32.22 -1.80
N TRP A 297 6.77 -31.42 -2.82
CA TRP A 297 7.30 -30.06 -2.94
C TRP A 297 6.79 -29.13 -1.83
N TYR A 298 5.51 -29.24 -1.45
CA TYR A 298 4.96 -28.42 -0.36
C TYR A 298 5.59 -28.79 0.98
N MET A 299 5.76 -30.10 1.23
CA MET A 299 6.41 -30.59 2.44
C MET A 299 7.86 -30.10 2.55
N GLN A 300 8.63 -30.26 1.47
CA GLN A 300 10.01 -29.75 1.38
C GLN A 300 10.08 -28.25 1.59
N CYS A 301 9.12 -27.49 1.07
CA CYS A 301 9.04 -26.04 1.26
C CYS A 301 8.90 -25.67 2.75
N LEU A 302 7.96 -26.30 3.47
CA LEU A 302 7.76 -26.05 4.91
C LEU A 302 8.96 -26.46 5.75
N ILE A 303 9.55 -27.64 5.47
CA ILE A 303 10.75 -28.13 6.15
C ILE A 303 11.92 -27.17 5.93
N LYS A 304 12.09 -26.72 4.69
CA LYS A 304 13.14 -25.77 4.33
C LYS A 304 12.98 -24.47 5.11
N CYS A 305 11.78 -23.88 5.17
CA CYS A 305 11.56 -22.66 5.95
C CYS A 305 11.84 -22.85 7.44
N ALA A 306 11.47 -24.01 8.01
CA ALA A 306 11.79 -24.32 9.39
C ALA A 306 13.30 -24.44 9.62
N ALA A 307 14.00 -25.13 8.74
CA ALA A 307 15.46 -25.25 8.78
C ALA A 307 16.13 -23.86 8.65
N GLU A 308 15.69 -23.06 7.69
CA GLU A 308 16.16 -21.68 7.46
C GLU A 308 15.95 -20.76 8.66
N ASN A 309 14.95 -21.03 9.52
CA ASN A 309 14.65 -20.22 10.70
C ASN A 309 15.42 -20.65 11.96
N TYR A 310 15.70 -21.95 12.11
CA TYR A 310 16.27 -22.49 13.37
C TYR A 310 17.72 -22.95 13.25
N LEU A 311 18.20 -23.21 12.04
CA LEU A 311 19.54 -23.71 11.79
C LEU A 311 20.44 -22.62 11.22
N ILE A 312 21.75 -22.80 11.41
CA ILE A 312 22.75 -21.88 10.89
C ILE A 312 23.35 -22.48 9.62
N ASP A 313 23.45 -21.67 8.58
CA ASP A 313 23.86 -22.07 7.23
C ASP A 313 25.09 -23.01 7.15
N PRO A 314 26.22 -22.75 7.85
CA PRO A 314 27.40 -23.61 7.76
C PRO A 314 27.17 -25.01 8.36
N ILE A 315 26.33 -25.10 9.40
CA ILE A 315 26.00 -26.37 10.06
C ILE A 315 25.15 -27.22 9.13
N VAL A 316 24.19 -26.60 8.43
CA VAL A 316 23.33 -27.29 7.48
C VAL A 316 24.15 -27.82 6.31
N HIS A 317 25.04 -27.01 5.74
CA HIS A 317 25.91 -27.44 4.65
C HIS A 317 26.84 -28.58 5.07
N GLN A 318 27.49 -28.48 6.23
CA GLN A 318 28.34 -29.56 6.74
C GLN A 318 27.54 -30.85 6.93
N TRP A 319 26.36 -30.77 7.55
CA TRP A 319 25.49 -31.92 7.75
C TRP A 319 25.09 -32.55 6.40
N LEU A 320 24.67 -31.73 5.43
CA LEU A 320 24.31 -32.22 4.10
C LEU A 320 25.49 -32.88 3.37
N ASP A 321 26.72 -32.41 3.53
CA ASP A 321 27.89 -33.05 2.94
C ASP A 321 28.20 -34.43 3.55
N GLU A 322 27.78 -34.66 4.80
CA GLU A 322 27.97 -35.93 5.51
C GLU A 322 26.81 -36.93 5.26
N VAL A 323 25.57 -36.44 5.09
CA VAL A 323 24.37 -37.31 5.09
C VAL A 323 23.51 -37.27 3.82
N ASP A 324 23.62 -36.24 2.96
CA ASP A 324 22.72 -36.09 1.80
C ASP A 324 23.09 -37.07 0.68
N ASP A 325 22.23 -38.04 0.43
CA ASP A 325 22.29 -38.95 -0.72
C ASP A 325 21.50 -38.43 -1.95
N GLY A 326 21.08 -37.16 -1.90
CA GLY A 326 20.34 -36.45 -2.95
C GLY A 326 18.90 -36.14 -2.56
N HIS A 327 18.35 -36.77 -1.50
CA HIS A 327 16.98 -36.52 -1.05
C HIS A 327 16.80 -35.17 -0.33
N LEU A 328 17.88 -34.59 0.21
CA LEU A 328 17.88 -33.33 0.94
C LEU A 328 18.48 -32.17 0.13
N SER A 329 18.72 -32.38 -1.16
CA SER A 329 19.36 -31.39 -2.04
C SER A 329 18.63 -30.04 -2.07
N TYR A 330 17.32 -30.01 -1.75
CA TYR A 330 16.52 -28.79 -1.67
C TYR A 330 16.93 -27.85 -0.51
N LEU A 331 17.61 -28.38 0.51
CA LEU A 331 18.15 -27.61 1.64
C LEU A 331 19.49 -26.95 1.33
N ARG A 332 20.17 -27.31 0.22
CA ARG A 332 21.47 -26.71 -0.16
C ARG A 332 21.36 -25.26 -0.65
N ASN A 333 20.17 -24.83 -1.07
CA ASN A 333 19.91 -23.43 -1.40
C ASN A 333 19.34 -22.73 -0.15
N PHE A 334 20.18 -22.50 0.86
CA PHE A 334 19.77 -22.08 2.20
C PHE A 334 19.82 -20.56 2.35
N ASP A 335 18.68 -19.93 2.64
CA ASP A 335 18.59 -18.50 2.96
C ASP A 335 18.05 -18.33 4.38
N ALA A 336 18.90 -17.93 5.34
CA ALA A 336 18.49 -17.76 6.72
C ALA A 336 17.26 -16.82 6.84
N ILE A 337 16.23 -17.28 7.54
CA ILE A 337 15.03 -16.53 7.85
C ILE A 337 15.10 -16.15 9.32
N TYR A 338 14.72 -14.91 9.64
CA TYR A 338 14.49 -14.52 11.03
C TYR A 338 13.00 -14.22 11.20
N CYS A 339 12.27 -15.16 11.81
CA CYS A 339 10.84 -15.08 11.97
C CYS A 339 10.39 -15.59 13.35
N ASP A 340 10.16 -14.65 14.27
CA ASP A 340 9.80 -14.97 15.67
C ASP A 340 8.29 -15.17 15.88
N HIS A 341 7.44 -14.75 14.93
CA HIS A 341 5.98 -14.74 15.09
C HIS A 341 5.28 -15.94 14.43
N VAL A 342 5.99 -16.79 13.67
CA VAL A 342 5.43 -18.00 13.06
C VAL A 342 5.68 -19.20 13.97
N SER A 343 4.61 -19.85 14.40
CA SER A 343 4.68 -21.11 15.13
C SER A 343 4.83 -22.28 14.16
N TYR A 344 6.06 -22.70 13.90
CA TYR A 344 6.33 -23.87 13.03
C TYR A 344 5.74 -25.16 13.59
N SER A 345 5.70 -25.32 14.91
CA SER A 345 5.06 -26.48 15.54
C SER A 345 3.57 -26.52 15.22
N GLU A 346 2.88 -25.38 15.28
CA GLU A 346 1.47 -25.27 14.92
C GLU A 346 1.25 -25.49 13.42
N LEU A 347 2.09 -24.88 12.58
CA LEU A 347 2.08 -25.08 11.14
C LEU A 347 2.18 -26.56 10.76
N PHE A 348 3.16 -27.29 11.31
CA PHE A 348 3.30 -28.72 11.05
C PHE A 348 2.15 -29.53 11.65
N ARG A 349 1.68 -29.19 12.85
CA ARG A 349 0.52 -29.87 13.48
C ARG A 349 -0.73 -29.77 12.60
N LEU A 350 -1.03 -28.57 12.11
CA LEU A 350 -2.16 -28.29 11.23
C LEU A 350 -1.99 -28.86 9.83
N PHE A 351 -0.78 -28.86 9.30
CA PHE A 351 -0.51 -29.41 7.97
C PHE A 351 -0.59 -30.94 7.96
N ILE A 352 -0.09 -31.60 9.00
CA ILE A 352 -0.02 -33.07 9.09
C ILE A 352 -1.34 -33.65 9.59
N GLN A 353 -2.04 -33.02 10.54
CA GLN A 353 -3.30 -33.47 11.18
C GLN A 353 -3.32 -34.95 11.62
N GLY A 354 -2.16 -35.52 11.98
CA GLY A 354 -2.07 -36.93 12.37
C GLY A 354 -1.96 -37.93 11.21
N ASP A 355 -1.73 -37.47 9.98
CA ASP A 355 -1.34 -38.33 8.86
C ASP A 355 0.08 -38.87 9.08
N PHE A 356 0.14 -39.95 9.85
CA PHE A 356 1.35 -40.71 10.14
C PHE A 356 2.06 -41.15 8.85
N ARG A 357 1.37 -41.30 7.71
CA ARG A 357 1.98 -41.73 6.45
C ARG A 357 2.81 -40.63 5.80
N GLY A 358 2.43 -39.35 5.94
CA GLY A 358 3.26 -38.20 5.56
C GLY A 358 4.50 -38.07 6.45
N CYS A 359 4.33 -38.27 7.77
CA CYS A 359 5.45 -38.36 8.72
C CYS A 359 6.35 -39.58 8.48
N VAL A 360 5.80 -40.69 7.98
CA VAL A 360 6.51 -41.93 7.66
C VAL A 360 7.21 -41.82 6.30
N ILE A 361 6.67 -41.13 5.30
CA ILE A 361 7.42 -40.80 4.08
C ILE A 361 8.62 -39.90 4.44
N PHE A 362 8.44 -38.97 5.38
CA PHE A 362 9.51 -38.16 5.97
C PHE A 362 10.49 -38.99 6.81
N ALA A 363 10.02 -39.89 7.67
CA ALA A 363 10.87 -40.70 8.56
C ALA A 363 11.53 -41.90 7.86
N GLU A 364 10.92 -42.50 6.85
CA GLU A 364 11.47 -43.63 6.08
C GLU A 364 12.49 -43.16 5.04
N ALA A 365 12.37 -41.92 4.54
CA ALA A 365 13.43 -41.29 3.76
C ALA A 365 14.70 -40.99 4.60
N GLU A 366 14.56 -40.83 5.93
CA GLU A 366 15.65 -40.42 6.83
C GLU A 366 16.24 -41.56 7.69
N ILE A 367 15.42 -42.47 8.22
CA ILE A 367 15.83 -43.35 9.34
C ILE A 367 16.46 -44.67 8.89
N SER A 368 16.18 -45.17 7.68
CA SER A 368 16.61 -46.52 7.31
C SER A 368 18.11 -46.66 6.97
N LYS A 369 18.89 -45.57 6.90
CA LYS A 369 20.33 -45.64 6.58
C LYS A 369 21.27 -44.87 7.49
N VAL A 370 20.80 -43.86 8.23
CA VAL A 370 21.67 -43.07 9.13
C VAL A 370 21.86 -43.76 10.49
N TRP A 371 20.93 -44.62 10.93
CA TRP A 371 20.96 -45.21 12.28
C TRP A 371 20.89 -46.75 12.27
N GLY A 372 21.98 -47.38 11.83
CA GLY A 372 22.23 -48.82 11.99
C GLY A 372 22.60 -49.24 13.43
N GLY A 373 21.90 -48.71 14.44
CA GLY A 373 22.14 -49.00 15.86
C GLY A 373 20.84 -49.00 16.65
N GLU A 374 20.50 -50.15 17.22
CA GLU A 374 19.25 -50.47 17.92
C GLU A 374 18.75 -49.39 18.88
N TRP A 375 17.52 -48.90 18.67
CA TRP A 375 16.70 -48.33 19.74
C TRP A 375 15.60 -49.33 20.10
N ARG A 376 15.76 -50.00 21.24
CA ARG A 376 14.67 -50.72 21.91
C ARG A 376 13.76 -49.69 22.56
N PHE A 377 12.51 -49.64 22.13
CA PHE A 377 11.46 -49.01 22.90
C PHE A 377 11.13 -49.91 24.09
N ASP A 378 11.70 -49.61 25.26
CA ASP A 378 11.07 -50.03 26.51
C ASP A 378 9.81 -49.17 26.69
N LYS A 379 8.66 -49.83 26.49
CA LYS A 379 7.33 -49.27 26.79
C LYS A 379 7.14 -49.15 28.30
N PRO A 380 6.36 -48.17 28.79
CA PRO A 380 5.64 -48.33 30.06
C PRO A 380 4.61 -49.46 29.98
#